data_AF-A0A7X2HB10-F1
#
_entry.id   AF-A0A7X2HB10-F1
#
_cell.length_a   1.000
_cell.length_b   1.000
_cell.length_c   1.000
_cell.angle_alpha   90.00
_cell.angle_beta   90.00
_cell.angle_gamma   90.00
#
_symmetry.space_group_name_H-M   'P 1'
#
loop_
_entity.id
_entity.type
_entity.pdbx_description
1 polymer ?
#
loop_
_entity_poly.entity_id
_entity_poly.type
_entity_poly.pdbx_seq_one_letter_code
_entity_poly.pdbx_strand_id
1 'polypeptide(L)'
;MNKVVSEFGSSVGEVALTNFQKRLAQNYFIALDAILKLTEEKRQKKRTNQDPVPVTWVNVNMEKLARDVVAMARVGFDPSQPNHINPIPYKNKHLGKYDITFIEGYRGIELKATKYGLDVPDHVTVELVYSTDKFRPVKKDSKNKYEGYEFEIVNAFDRGNIIGGFYYHNFSQAPEKNKLVIMTKKDIEKRKPDHASAEFWGGEKDKWENNKKVGTETIEGWYDKMAWKTIYRAAYGDITIDSQKIDDDYLRLKQMESDFAEVEVDEEIKANANGAIIDITPTDPPADEPENPPASAAERPVKKADGPPKAIDPDNFVDDVPPINQEMQF
;
A
#
# COMPACT_ATOMS: atom_id res chain seq x y z
N MET A 1 0.03 12.41 33.71
CA MET A 1 -0.96 11.35 33.98
C MET A 1 -2.40 11.86 33.93
N ASN A 2 -2.77 12.90 34.70
CA ASN A 2 -4.18 13.36 34.78
C ASN A 2 -4.75 13.94 33.47
N LYS A 3 -3.96 14.65 32.65
CA LYS A 3 -4.43 15.19 31.35
C LYS A 3 -4.74 14.13 30.31
N VAL A 4 -3.96 13.04 30.27
CA VAL A 4 -4.14 11.96 29.31
C VAL A 4 -5.46 11.23 29.62
N VAL A 5 -5.69 10.88 30.89
CA VAL A 5 -6.92 10.21 31.33
C VAL A 5 -8.13 11.15 31.28
N SER A 6 -7.97 12.46 31.51
CA SER A 6 -9.09 13.42 31.45
C SER A 6 -9.65 13.62 30.04
N GLU A 7 -8.81 13.58 29.01
CA GLU A 7 -9.25 13.65 27.60
C GLU A 7 -9.94 12.35 27.15
N PHE A 8 -9.56 11.21 27.75
CA PHE A 8 -10.24 9.93 27.51
C PHE A 8 -11.58 9.84 28.25
N GLY A 9 -11.70 10.39 29.47
CA GLY A 9 -12.89 10.25 30.30
C GLY A 9 -14.09 11.12 29.91
N SER A 10 -13.87 12.19 29.13
CA SER A 10 -14.94 13.14 28.75
C SER A 10 -15.63 12.81 27.41
N SER A 11 -14.97 12.07 26.53
CA SER A 11 -15.44 11.84 25.14
C SER A 11 -15.71 10.37 24.82
N VAL A 12 -15.21 9.45 25.63
CA VAL A 12 -15.38 8.01 25.44
C VAL A 12 -15.93 7.46 26.76
N GLY A 13 -17.20 7.04 26.76
CA GLY A 13 -17.87 6.47 27.93
C GLY A 13 -16.98 5.42 28.60
N GLU A 14 -16.94 5.43 29.93
CA GLU A 14 -15.99 4.73 30.81
C GLU A 14 -15.29 3.52 30.15
N VAL A 15 -14.22 3.79 29.40
CA VAL A 15 -13.55 2.73 28.66
C VAL A 15 -12.75 1.93 29.67
N ALA A 16 -13.23 0.73 29.99
CA ALA A 16 -12.51 -0.22 30.83
C ALA A 16 -11.26 -0.73 30.10
N LEU A 17 -10.22 0.12 30.01
CA LEU A 17 -8.91 -0.26 29.49
C LEU A 17 -8.16 -1.07 30.54
N THR A 18 -7.55 -2.17 30.10
CA THR A 18 -6.62 -2.93 30.95
C THR A 18 -5.40 -2.07 31.30
N ASN A 19 -4.68 -2.42 32.37
CA ASN A 19 -3.45 -1.71 32.74
C ASN A 19 -2.42 -1.73 31.60
N PHE A 20 -2.37 -2.82 30.83
CA PHE A 20 -1.53 -2.93 29.65
C PHE A 20 -1.93 -1.93 28.56
N GLN A 21 -3.22 -1.85 28.22
CA GLN A 21 -3.74 -0.89 27.23
C GLN A 21 -3.53 0.56 27.66
N LYS A 22 -3.68 0.88 28.95
CA LYS A 22 -3.36 2.20 29.50
C LYS A 22 -1.88 2.56 29.30
N ARG A 23 -0.98 1.61 29.52
CA ARG A 23 0.46 1.79 29.26
C ARG A 23 0.74 1.99 27.77
N LEU A 24 0.12 1.20 26.89
CA LEU A 24 0.25 1.37 25.45
C LEU A 24 -0.22 2.76 25.02
N ALA A 25 -1.41 3.19 25.45
CA ALA A 25 -1.92 4.54 25.17
C ALA A 25 -0.93 5.63 25.62
N GLN A 26 -0.27 5.48 26.77
CA GLN A 26 0.78 6.41 27.20
C GLN A 26 1.98 6.41 26.25
N ASN A 27 2.43 5.24 25.78
CA ASN A 27 3.52 5.15 24.80
C ASN A 27 3.21 5.92 23.51
N TYR A 28 1.94 5.95 23.08
CA TYR A 28 1.51 6.77 21.94
C TYR A 28 1.76 8.25 22.13
N PHE A 29 1.37 8.82 23.27
CA PHE A 29 1.61 10.25 23.51
C PHE A 29 3.10 10.58 23.63
N ILE A 30 3.90 9.68 24.20
CA ILE A 30 5.36 9.87 24.30
C ILE A 30 5.99 9.84 22.90
N ALA A 31 5.64 8.86 22.07
CA ALA A 31 6.14 8.75 20.71
C ALA A 31 5.71 9.96 19.86
N LEU A 32 4.44 10.37 19.98
CA LEU A 32 3.90 11.52 19.26
C LEU A 32 4.57 12.83 19.65
N ASP A 33 4.90 13.03 20.94
CA ASP A 33 5.59 14.24 21.36
C ASP A 33 6.95 14.41 20.65
N ALA A 34 7.71 13.32 20.54
CA ALA A 34 8.97 13.31 19.79
C ALA A 34 8.75 13.56 18.29
N ILE A 35 7.74 12.92 17.69
CA ILE A 35 7.43 13.05 16.27
C ILE A 35 6.99 14.48 15.92
N LEU A 36 6.12 15.09 16.73
CA LEU A 36 5.66 16.46 16.52
C LEU A 36 6.83 17.44 16.58
N LYS A 37 7.71 17.31 17.58
CA LYS A 37 8.94 18.14 17.69
C LYS A 37 9.83 18.01 16.46
N LEU A 38 10.16 16.78 16.06
CA LEU A 38 11.01 16.53 14.88
C LEU A 38 10.37 17.05 13.59
N THR A 39 9.05 16.92 13.45
CA THR A 39 8.32 17.37 12.27
C THR A 39 8.25 18.90 12.22
N GLU A 40 8.06 19.55 13.36
CA GLU A 40 8.10 21.01 13.48
C GLU A 40 9.49 21.57 13.19
N GLU A 41 10.56 20.95 13.70
CA GLU A 41 11.93 21.33 13.35
C GLU A 41 12.19 21.22 11.84
N LYS A 42 11.70 20.15 11.20
CA LYS A 42 11.79 19.99 9.74
C LYS A 42 11.00 21.07 9.02
N ARG A 43 9.80 21.42 9.50
CA ARG A 43 8.98 22.52 8.95
C ARG A 43 9.73 23.85 9.04
N GLN A 44 10.35 24.15 10.17
CA GLN A 44 11.11 25.40 10.40
C GLN A 44 12.38 25.50 9.54
N LYS A 45 13.01 24.36 9.20
CA LYS A 45 14.18 24.32 8.31
C LYS A 45 13.83 24.57 6.83
N LYS A 46 12.57 24.44 6.43
CA LYS A 46 12.14 24.71 5.04
C LYS A 46 12.22 26.21 4.76
N ARG A 47 12.99 26.59 3.72
CA ARG A 47 13.15 27.99 3.28
C ARG A 47 12.09 28.43 2.26
N THR A 48 11.49 27.48 1.56
CA THR A 48 10.44 27.68 0.55
C THR A 48 9.27 26.75 0.85
N ASN A 49 8.05 27.16 0.52
CA ASN A 49 6.81 26.40 0.76
C ASN A 49 6.66 25.90 2.21
N GLN A 50 7.02 26.75 3.18
CA GLN A 50 6.82 26.45 4.59
C GLN A 50 5.32 26.50 4.91
N ASP A 51 4.78 25.40 5.43
CA ASP A 51 3.38 25.37 5.85
C ASP A 51 3.16 26.38 6.99
N PRO A 52 2.15 27.28 6.92
CA PRO A 52 1.90 28.29 7.95
C PRO A 52 1.44 27.71 9.28
N VAL A 53 0.87 26.49 9.31
CA VAL A 53 0.33 25.88 10.53
C VAL A 53 1.45 25.15 11.28
N PRO A 54 1.73 25.48 12.55
CA PRO A 54 2.74 24.77 13.35
C PRO A 54 2.33 23.32 13.69
N VAL A 55 3.28 22.39 13.64
CA VAL A 55 3.05 20.98 13.98
C VAL A 55 3.20 20.80 15.50
N THR A 56 2.16 21.17 16.24
CA THR A 56 2.14 21.13 17.71
C THR A 56 0.84 20.51 18.22
N TRP A 57 0.83 20.07 19.49
CA TRP A 57 -0.35 19.48 20.15
C TRP A 57 -1.61 20.34 20.05
N VAL A 58 -1.49 21.67 20.05
CA VAL A 58 -2.63 22.60 19.92
C VAL A 58 -3.35 22.44 18.58
N ASN A 59 -2.60 22.10 17.54
CA ASN A 59 -3.12 21.93 16.19
C ASN A 59 -3.42 20.47 15.86
N VAL A 60 -3.41 19.55 16.83
CA VAL A 60 -3.78 18.14 16.61
C VAL A 60 -5.27 17.94 16.87
N ASN A 61 -5.92 17.12 16.04
CA ASN A 61 -7.29 16.68 16.26
C ASN A 61 -7.35 15.64 17.38
N MET A 62 -7.50 16.12 18.62
CA MET A 62 -7.47 15.28 19.82
C MET A 62 -8.64 14.29 19.91
N GLU A 63 -9.82 14.63 19.40
CA GLU A 63 -10.99 13.75 19.43
C GLU A 63 -10.76 12.50 18.57
N LYS A 64 -10.29 12.70 17.33
CA LYS A 64 -9.93 11.60 16.44
C LYS A 64 -8.77 10.79 17.03
N LEU A 65 -7.71 11.46 17.48
CA LEU A 65 -6.53 10.82 18.03
C LEU A 65 -6.86 9.92 19.24
N ALA A 66 -7.69 10.38 20.16
CA ALA A 66 -8.05 9.61 21.35
C ALA A 66 -8.72 8.28 20.97
N ARG A 67 -9.68 8.32 20.05
CA ARG A 67 -10.38 7.11 19.59
C ARG A 67 -9.44 6.15 18.84
N ASP A 68 -8.56 6.69 18.00
CA ASP A 68 -7.60 5.90 17.22
C ASP A 68 -6.57 5.21 18.12
N VAL A 69 -6.02 5.93 19.10
CA VAL A 69 -5.05 5.37 20.07
C VAL A 69 -5.67 4.24 20.88
N VAL A 70 -6.95 4.35 21.25
CA VAL A 70 -7.65 3.28 21.98
C VAL A 70 -7.76 2.01 21.13
N ALA A 71 -8.23 2.13 19.88
CA ALA A 71 -8.33 0.98 18.98
C ALA A 71 -6.97 0.32 18.75
N MET A 72 -5.93 1.12 18.48
CA MET A 72 -4.58 0.60 18.27
C MET A 72 -3.99 -0.08 19.52
N ALA A 73 -4.22 0.50 20.71
CA ALA A 73 -3.80 -0.10 21.97
C ALA A 73 -4.56 -1.41 22.28
N ARG A 74 -5.82 -1.55 21.87
CA ARG A 74 -6.59 -2.80 22.02
C ARG A 74 -6.17 -3.89 21.04
N VAL A 75 -5.75 -3.50 19.83
CA VAL A 75 -5.06 -4.42 18.91
C VAL A 75 -3.74 -4.91 19.51
N GLY A 76 -3.07 -4.07 20.30
CA GLY A 76 -1.80 -4.39 20.95
C GLY A 76 -0.60 -3.72 20.28
N PHE A 77 -0.85 -2.76 19.39
CA PHE A 77 0.21 -2.00 18.75
C PHE A 77 0.93 -1.09 19.74
N ASP A 78 2.24 -1.00 19.58
CA ASP A 78 3.12 -0.24 20.47
C ASP A 78 4.10 0.59 19.63
N PRO A 79 3.97 1.93 19.61
CA PRO A 79 4.85 2.78 18.82
C PRO A 79 6.26 2.89 19.42
N SER A 80 6.47 2.41 20.66
CA SER A 80 7.82 2.33 21.24
C SER A 80 8.59 1.11 20.74
N GLN A 81 7.91 0.12 20.14
CA GLN A 81 8.54 -1.06 19.59
C GLN A 81 8.90 -0.86 18.11
N PRO A 82 10.14 -1.16 17.71
CA PRO A 82 10.56 -0.98 16.32
C PRO A 82 9.68 -1.76 15.35
N ASN A 83 9.16 -1.07 14.33
CA ASN A 83 8.37 -1.65 13.23
C ASN A 83 7.01 -2.26 13.64
N HIS A 84 6.46 -1.91 14.79
CA HIS A 84 5.07 -2.21 15.13
C HIS A 84 4.13 -1.24 14.41
N ILE A 85 4.22 0.04 14.75
CA ILE A 85 3.33 1.07 14.21
C ILE A 85 4.06 2.41 14.20
N ASN A 86 3.85 3.20 13.15
CA ASN A 86 4.50 4.49 12.96
C ASN A 86 3.43 5.59 12.87
N PRO A 87 3.34 6.47 13.89
CA PRO A 87 2.46 7.64 13.82
C PRO A 87 3.02 8.69 12.85
N ILE A 88 2.18 9.23 11.98
CA ILE A 88 2.55 10.27 11.01
C ILE A 88 1.52 11.40 11.09
N PRO A 89 1.93 12.61 11.50
CA PRO A 89 1.06 13.78 11.44
C PRO A 89 0.82 14.19 9.99
N TYR A 90 -0.45 14.33 9.62
CA TYR A 90 -0.90 14.80 8.32
C TYR A 90 -1.85 15.98 8.47
N LYS A 91 -1.77 16.98 7.59
CA LYS A 91 -2.58 18.19 7.70
C LYS A 91 -3.94 18.01 7.05
N ASN A 92 -5.00 17.99 7.86
CA ASN A 92 -6.36 18.07 7.40
C ASN A 92 -6.72 19.52 7.05
N LYS A 93 -6.88 19.79 5.74
CA LYS A 93 -7.17 21.14 5.24
C LYS A 93 -8.57 21.62 5.60
N HIS A 94 -9.54 20.72 5.76
CA HIS A 94 -10.92 21.09 6.11
C HIS A 94 -11.01 21.58 7.56
N LEU A 95 -10.31 20.93 8.48
CA LEU A 95 -10.30 21.28 9.89
C LEU A 95 -9.22 22.30 10.26
N GLY A 96 -8.23 22.52 9.39
CA GLY A 96 -7.05 23.34 9.68
C GLY A 96 -6.17 22.75 10.78
N LYS A 97 -6.31 21.45 11.06
CA LYS A 97 -5.63 20.71 12.12
C LYS A 97 -4.86 19.52 11.54
N TYR A 98 -3.98 18.93 12.35
CA TYR A 98 -3.27 17.71 12.06
C TYR A 98 -4.06 16.50 12.56
N ASP A 99 -4.37 15.60 11.65
CA ASP A 99 -4.77 14.24 11.99
C ASP A 99 -3.51 13.36 12.10
N ILE A 100 -3.56 12.34 12.94
CA ILE A 100 -2.46 11.38 13.09
C ILE A 100 -2.86 10.11 12.35
N THR A 101 -2.14 9.82 11.28
CA THR A 101 -2.22 8.52 10.59
C THR A 101 -1.29 7.54 11.26
N PHE A 102 -1.66 6.27 11.30
CA PHE A 102 -0.80 5.22 11.81
C PHE A 102 -0.47 4.23 10.70
N ILE A 103 0.81 4.15 10.34
CA ILE A 103 1.29 3.21 9.34
C ILE A 103 1.83 1.97 10.04
N GLU A 104 1.23 0.82 9.71
CA GLU A 104 1.68 -0.46 10.24
C GLU A 104 3.07 -0.84 9.72
N GLY A 105 3.97 -1.11 10.66
CA GLY A 105 5.24 -1.73 10.33
C GLY A 105 5.06 -3.24 10.09
N TYR A 106 6.11 -3.89 9.58
CA TYR A 106 6.03 -5.31 9.23
C TYR A 106 5.77 -6.22 10.43
N ARG A 107 6.26 -5.88 11.64
CA ARG A 107 5.91 -6.59 12.88
C ARG A 107 4.48 -6.32 13.35
N GLY A 108 3.96 -5.13 13.06
CA GLY A 108 2.54 -4.83 13.27
C GLY A 108 1.64 -5.73 12.41
N ILE A 109 2.00 -5.93 11.15
CA ILE A 109 1.25 -6.82 10.26
C ILE A 109 1.26 -8.26 10.78
N GLU A 110 2.41 -8.75 11.25
CA GLU A 110 2.51 -10.05 11.93
C GLU A 110 1.54 -10.13 13.12
N LEU A 111 1.59 -9.14 14.03
CA LEU A 111 0.71 -9.12 15.21
C LEU A 111 -0.77 -9.13 14.82
N LYS A 112 -1.16 -8.31 13.83
CA LYS A 112 -2.54 -8.22 13.33
C LYS A 112 -2.98 -9.55 12.72
N ALA A 113 -2.14 -10.15 11.86
CA ALA A 113 -2.46 -11.40 11.18
C ALA A 113 -2.55 -12.58 12.17
N THR A 114 -1.69 -12.64 13.19
CA THR A 114 -1.76 -13.67 14.24
C THR A 114 -2.98 -13.48 15.14
N LYS A 115 -3.34 -12.24 15.48
CA LYS A 115 -4.48 -11.95 16.35
C LYS A 115 -5.82 -12.23 15.66
N TYR A 116 -5.97 -11.76 14.43
CA TYR A 116 -7.25 -11.77 13.70
C TYR A 116 -7.34 -12.86 12.63
N GLY A 117 -6.29 -13.65 12.39
CA GLY A 117 -6.30 -14.70 11.37
C GLY A 117 -7.22 -15.88 11.70
N LEU A 118 -7.83 -16.46 10.67
CA LEU A 118 -8.68 -17.67 10.75
C LEU A 118 -7.82 -18.92 10.91
N ASP A 119 -6.94 -19.16 9.94
CA ASP A 119 -6.00 -20.27 9.90
C ASP A 119 -4.57 -19.72 10.00
N VAL A 120 -4.15 -19.43 11.23
CA VAL A 120 -2.80 -18.90 11.48
C VAL A 120 -1.77 -20.03 11.38
N PRO A 121 -0.72 -19.90 10.55
CA PRO A 121 0.35 -20.90 10.49
C PRO A 121 1.09 -21.01 11.83
N ASP A 122 1.55 -22.21 12.18
CA ASP A 122 2.39 -22.41 13.38
C ASP A 122 3.76 -21.74 13.20
N HIS A 123 4.27 -21.78 11.97
CA HIS A 123 5.54 -21.16 11.62
C HIS A 123 5.48 -20.56 10.22
N VAL A 124 6.02 -19.35 10.08
CA VAL A 124 6.18 -18.64 8.82
C VAL A 124 7.68 -18.51 8.55
N THR A 125 8.17 -19.20 7.54
CA THR A 125 9.55 -19.05 7.07
C THR A 125 9.59 -18.03 5.95
N VAL A 126 10.52 -17.07 6.00
CA VAL A 126 10.72 -16.05 4.96
C VAL A 126 12.20 -15.99 4.63
N GLU A 127 12.53 -16.30 3.37
CA GLU A 127 13.92 -16.40 2.92
C GLU A 127 14.13 -15.71 1.58
N LEU A 128 15.33 -15.15 1.41
CA LEU A 128 15.81 -14.65 0.13
C LEU A 128 16.63 -15.75 -0.56
N VAL A 129 16.43 -15.87 -1.86
CA VAL A 129 17.16 -16.80 -2.72
C VAL A 129 18.15 -15.99 -3.54
N TYR A 130 19.42 -16.34 -3.43
CA TYR A 130 20.50 -15.72 -4.16
C TYR A 130 21.03 -16.67 -5.25
N SER A 131 21.79 -16.12 -6.19
CA SER A 131 22.27 -16.82 -7.38
C SER A 131 23.09 -18.08 -7.10
N THR A 132 23.76 -18.18 -5.95
CA THR A 132 24.55 -19.38 -5.60
C THR A 132 23.76 -20.42 -4.80
N ASP A 133 22.59 -20.06 -4.28
CA ASP A 133 21.79 -20.97 -3.47
C ASP A 133 21.13 -22.04 -4.34
N LYS A 134 20.89 -23.22 -3.76
CA LYS A 134 20.06 -24.24 -4.40
C LYS A 134 18.68 -24.23 -3.76
N PHE A 135 17.69 -23.89 -4.58
CA PHE A 135 16.29 -23.88 -4.17
C PHE A 135 15.48 -24.81 -5.06
N ARG A 136 14.82 -25.81 -4.46
CA ARG A 136 13.92 -26.73 -5.15
C ARG A 136 12.53 -26.68 -4.53
N PRO A 137 11.52 -26.10 -5.21
CA PRO A 137 10.16 -26.12 -4.72
C PRO A 137 9.54 -27.51 -4.89
N VAL A 138 8.83 -27.98 -3.87
CA VAL A 138 8.04 -29.22 -3.90
C VAL A 138 6.57 -28.82 -3.89
N LYS A 139 5.96 -28.77 -5.07
CA LYS A 139 4.54 -28.41 -5.21
C LYS A 139 3.64 -29.62 -5.04
N LYS A 140 2.43 -29.36 -4.54
CA LYS A 140 1.40 -30.38 -4.41
C LYS A 140 1.04 -30.89 -5.80
N ASP A 141 1.20 -32.19 -5.98
CA ASP A 141 0.87 -32.88 -7.22
C ASP A 141 0.39 -34.31 -6.89
N SER A 142 0.28 -35.17 -7.89
CA SER A 142 -0.14 -36.56 -7.66
C SER A 142 0.84 -37.38 -6.82
N LYS A 143 2.10 -36.96 -6.72
CA LYS A 143 3.18 -37.65 -5.98
C LYS A 143 3.43 -37.01 -4.61
N ASN A 144 3.22 -35.71 -4.48
CA ASN A 144 3.46 -34.90 -3.30
C ASN A 144 2.12 -34.44 -2.72
N LYS A 145 1.72 -35.03 -1.59
CA LYS A 145 0.42 -34.76 -0.95
C LYS A 145 0.28 -33.32 -0.43
N TYR A 146 1.39 -32.70 -0.03
CA TYR A 146 1.46 -31.36 0.53
C TYR A 146 2.61 -30.58 -0.10
N GLU A 147 2.55 -29.25 -0.02
CA GLU A 147 3.65 -28.39 -0.48
C GLU A 147 4.82 -28.41 0.50
N GLY A 148 6.02 -28.20 -0.02
CA GLY A 148 7.26 -28.09 0.74
C GLY A 148 8.39 -27.51 -0.12
N TYR A 149 9.60 -27.49 0.40
CA TYR A 149 10.78 -27.02 -0.34
C TYR A 149 12.06 -27.65 0.20
N GLU A 150 13.08 -27.69 -0.65
CA GLU A 150 14.46 -27.95 -0.25
C GLU A 150 15.26 -26.67 -0.53
N PHE A 151 16.02 -26.23 0.47
CA PHE A 151 16.84 -25.03 0.37
C PHE A 151 18.22 -25.27 0.99
N GLU A 152 19.25 -25.05 0.18
CA GLU A 152 20.66 -25.23 0.57
C GLU A 152 21.44 -23.96 0.23
N ILE A 153 22.07 -23.38 1.25
CA ILE A 153 23.01 -22.26 1.09
C ILE A 153 24.40 -22.85 0.86
N VAL A 154 24.88 -22.77 -0.37
CA VAL A 154 26.17 -23.37 -0.77
C VAL A 154 27.36 -22.57 -0.21
N ASN A 155 27.25 -21.23 -0.23
CA ASN A 155 28.28 -20.33 0.28
C ASN A 155 27.65 -19.26 1.18
N ALA A 156 27.80 -19.40 2.50
CA ALA A 156 27.11 -18.53 3.46
C ALA A 156 27.64 -17.09 3.50
N PHE A 157 28.89 -16.85 3.09
CA PHE A 157 29.53 -15.53 3.16
C PHE A 157 29.45 -14.75 1.85
N ASP A 158 29.33 -15.46 0.73
CA ASP A 158 29.16 -14.87 -0.60
C ASP A 158 28.10 -15.66 -1.36
N ARG A 159 26.85 -15.20 -1.21
CA ARG A 159 25.66 -15.80 -1.83
C ARG A 159 25.41 -15.26 -3.25
N GLY A 160 26.16 -14.26 -3.68
CA GLY A 160 25.95 -13.55 -4.94
C GLY A 160 24.74 -12.60 -4.92
N ASN A 161 24.02 -12.49 -6.04
CA ASN A 161 22.94 -11.53 -6.22
C ASN A 161 21.57 -12.14 -5.89
N ILE A 162 20.65 -11.34 -5.35
CA ILE A 162 19.25 -11.75 -5.12
C ILE A 162 18.58 -12.04 -6.47
N ILE A 163 18.02 -13.24 -6.61
CA ILE A 163 17.19 -13.65 -7.76
C ILE A 163 15.70 -13.65 -7.42
N GLY A 164 15.36 -13.70 -6.14
CA GLY A 164 13.99 -13.63 -5.62
C GLY A 164 13.95 -14.03 -4.15
N GLY A 165 12.80 -14.51 -3.71
CA GLY A 165 12.67 -15.12 -2.40
C GLY A 165 11.36 -15.88 -2.27
N PHE A 166 11.13 -16.47 -1.11
CA PHE A 166 9.93 -17.23 -0.85
C PHE A 166 9.47 -17.05 0.59
N TYR A 167 8.20 -17.34 0.83
CA TYR A 167 7.72 -17.62 2.16
C TYR A 167 6.97 -18.95 2.20
N TYR A 168 6.98 -19.57 3.36
CA TYR A 168 6.34 -20.86 3.60
C TYR A 168 5.51 -20.81 4.88
N HIS A 169 4.23 -21.12 4.74
CA HIS A 169 3.32 -21.31 5.85
C HIS A 169 3.29 -22.79 6.24
N ASN A 170 3.71 -23.07 7.46
CA ASN A 170 3.72 -24.41 8.02
C ASN A 170 2.57 -24.61 9.02
N PHE A 171 1.77 -25.63 8.80
CA PHE A 171 0.69 -26.09 9.65
C PHE A 171 1.01 -27.52 10.10
N SER A 172 1.54 -27.66 11.32
CA SER A 172 2.01 -28.92 11.88
C SER A 172 0.88 -29.94 12.04
N GLN A 173 -0.31 -29.45 12.43
CA GLN A 173 -1.49 -30.28 12.64
C GLN A 173 -2.32 -30.52 11.36
N ALA A 174 -2.15 -29.67 10.34
CA ALA A 174 -2.91 -29.71 9.09
C ALA A 174 -1.99 -29.48 7.87
N PRO A 175 -1.05 -30.41 7.57
CA PRO A 175 -0.02 -30.20 6.54
C PRO A 175 -0.57 -29.96 5.14
N GLU A 176 -1.82 -30.35 4.86
CA GLU A 176 -2.51 -30.06 3.61
C GLU A 176 -2.74 -28.56 3.36
N LYS A 177 -2.69 -27.73 4.41
CA LYS A 177 -2.77 -26.27 4.33
C LYS A 177 -1.41 -25.61 4.09
N ASN A 178 -0.32 -26.38 4.10
CA ASN A 178 1.01 -25.85 3.85
C ASN A 178 1.06 -25.16 2.49
N LYS A 179 1.60 -23.95 2.46
CA LYS A 179 1.64 -23.10 1.28
C LYS A 179 3.03 -22.54 1.10
N LEU A 180 3.66 -22.88 -0.02
CA LEU A 180 4.90 -22.26 -0.48
C LEU A 180 4.56 -21.18 -1.51
N VAL A 181 4.97 -19.95 -1.28
CA VAL A 181 4.82 -18.88 -2.27
C VAL A 181 6.20 -18.35 -2.64
N ILE A 182 6.46 -18.31 -3.93
CA ILE A 182 7.72 -17.88 -4.51
C ILE A 182 7.48 -16.53 -5.17
N MET A 183 8.38 -15.59 -4.92
CA MET A 183 8.35 -14.24 -5.49
C MET A 183 9.63 -14.04 -6.29
N THR A 184 9.48 -13.73 -7.57
CA THR A 184 10.63 -13.36 -8.41
C THR A 184 11.15 -11.99 -8.00
N LYS A 185 12.39 -11.66 -8.35
CA LYS A 185 12.92 -10.29 -8.18
C LYS A 185 11.97 -9.22 -8.76
N LYS A 186 11.38 -9.49 -9.93
CA LYS A 186 10.39 -8.60 -10.56
C LYS A 186 9.14 -8.38 -9.69
N ASP A 187 8.65 -9.43 -9.03
CA ASP A 187 7.49 -9.33 -8.14
C ASP A 187 7.80 -8.50 -6.89
N ILE A 188 9.02 -8.59 -6.39
CA ILE A 188 9.50 -7.79 -5.25
C ILE A 188 9.61 -6.32 -5.67
N GLU A 189 10.23 -6.05 -6.82
CA GLU A 189 10.41 -4.70 -7.34
C GLU A 189 9.08 -4.01 -7.70
N LYS A 190 8.08 -4.76 -8.17
CA LYS A 190 6.72 -4.23 -8.39
C LYS A 190 6.07 -3.65 -7.13
N ARG A 191 6.53 -4.08 -5.94
CA ARG A 191 6.01 -3.62 -4.64
C ARG A 191 6.88 -2.50 -4.03
N LYS A 192 7.88 -2.01 -4.76
CA LYS A 192 8.67 -0.83 -4.39
C LYS A 192 7.77 0.42 -4.56
N PRO A 193 7.69 1.30 -3.55
CA PRO A 193 7.00 2.58 -3.70
C PRO A 193 7.66 3.45 -4.78
N ASP A 194 6.88 4.19 -5.56
CA ASP A 194 7.38 5.03 -6.65
C ASP A 194 8.36 6.10 -6.15
N HIS A 195 8.08 6.68 -4.98
CA HIS A 195 8.94 7.66 -4.30
C HIS A 195 9.87 7.03 -3.25
N ALA A 196 10.27 5.78 -3.45
CA ALA A 196 11.21 5.10 -2.56
C ALA A 196 12.60 5.77 -2.55
N SER A 197 13.08 6.11 -1.35
CA SER A 197 14.44 6.64 -1.19
C SER A 197 15.52 5.63 -1.62
N ALA A 198 16.52 6.12 -2.36
CA ALA A 198 17.70 5.37 -2.78
C ALA A 198 18.50 4.81 -1.58
N GLU A 199 18.38 5.40 -0.39
CA GLU A 199 19.01 4.87 0.83
C GLU A 199 18.46 3.51 1.26
N PHE A 200 17.19 3.21 0.95
CA PHE A 200 16.56 1.96 1.34
C PHE A 200 16.60 0.92 0.23
N TRP A 201 16.31 1.32 -1.00
CA TRP A 201 16.17 0.40 -2.14
C TRP A 201 17.38 0.38 -3.07
N GLY A 202 18.42 1.13 -2.75
CA GLY A 202 19.52 1.39 -3.66
C GLY A 202 19.11 2.28 -4.84
N GLY A 203 20.10 2.83 -5.51
CA GLY A 203 19.93 3.67 -6.69
C GLY A 203 20.82 4.90 -6.67
N GLU A 204 20.51 5.86 -7.55
CA GLU A 204 21.29 7.10 -7.65
C GLU A 204 20.79 8.14 -6.67
N LYS A 205 21.72 8.74 -5.92
CA LYS A 205 21.48 9.88 -5.04
C LYS A 205 22.28 11.08 -5.53
N ASP A 206 21.65 12.25 -5.57
CA ASP A 206 22.35 13.49 -5.91
C ASP A 206 23.41 13.82 -4.85
N LYS A 207 24.66 13.98 -5.29
CA LYS A 207 25.76 14.49 -4.48
C LYS A 207 25.74 16.02 -4.49
N TRP A 208 25.57 16.60 -3.31
CA TRP A 208 25.57 18.05 -3.11
C TRP A 208 26.87 18.47 -2.42
N GLU A 209 27.63 19.36 -3.06
CA GLU A 209 28.76 20.06 -2.43
C GLU A 209 28.49 21.57 -2.51
N ASN A 210 28.64 22.28 -1.39
CA ASN A 210 28.42 23.73 -1.30
C ASN A 210 27.07 24.22 -1.88
N ASN A 211 25.97 23.51 -1.57
CA ASN A 211 24.62 23.77 -2.09
C ASN A 211 24.49 23.78 -3.62
N LYS A 212 25.43 23.15 -4.34
CA LYS A 212 25.33 22.88 -5.77
C LYS A 212 25.34 21.37 -5.99
N LYS A 213 24.49 20.89 -6.91
CA LYS A 213 24.48 19.49 -7.35
C LYS A 213 25.74 19.24 -8.17
N VAL A 214 26.63 18.37 -7.69
CA VAL A 214 27.95 18.08 -8.29
C VAL A 214 27.96 16.76 -9.06
N GLY A 215 27.02 15.85 -8.81
CA GLY A 215 26.86 14.61 -9.56
C GLY A 215 25.80 13.68 -8.97
N THR A 216 25.73 12.45 -9.46
CA THR A 216 24.95 11.34 -8.86
C THR A 216 25.90 10.26 -8.32
N GLU A 217 25.55 9.68 -7.19
CA GLU A 217 26.28 8.58 -6.54
C GLU A 217 25.36 7.37 -6.43
N THR A 218 25.82 6.21 -6.88
CA THR A 218 25.09 4.95 -6.73
C THR A 218 25.26 4.44 -5.30
N ILE A 219 24.16 4.43 -4.55
CA ILE A 219 24.11 3.88 -3.20
C ILE A 219 23.50 2.48 -3.30
N GLU A 220 24.15 1.49 -2.71
CA GLU A 220 23.63 0.12 -2.62
C GLU A 220 22.35 0.05 -1.77
N GLY A 221 22.30 0.90 -0.75
CA GLY A 221 21.16 1.02 0.16
C GLY A 221 20.99 -0.23 1.01
N TRP A 222 19.80 -0.42 1.55
CA TRP A 222 19.44 -1.61 2.33
C TRP A 222 18.54 -2.56 1.52
N TYR A 223 18.89 -2.76 0.24
CA TYR A 223 18.05 -3.47 -0.72
C TYR A 223 17.64 -4.85 -0.23
N ASP A 224 18.59 -5.66 0.26
CA ASP A 224 18.32 -7.01 0.78
C ASP A 224 17.29 -6.99 1.90
N LYS A 225 17.41 -6.03 2.81
CA LYS A 225 16.47 -5.87 3.93
C LYS A 225 15.09 -5.44 3.42
N MET A 226 15.02 -4.62 2.37
CA MET A 226 13.76 -4.20 1.77
C MET A 226 13.09 -5.31 0.97
N ALA A 227 13.87 -6.12 0.24
CA ALA A 227 13.38 -7.31 -0.43
C ALA A 227 12.81 -8.31 0.58
N TRP A 228 13.55 -8.60 1.66
CA TRP A 228 13.09 -9.47 2.74
C TRP A 228 11.80 -8.95 3.40
N LYS A 229 11.74 -7.64 3.73
CA LYS A 229 10.54 -7.02 4.31
C LYS A 229 9.33 -7.09 3.39
N THR A 230 9.53 -7.00 2.07
CA THR A 230 8.47 -7.11 1.07
C THR A 230 7.84 -8.50 1.11
N ILE A 231 8.67 -9.55 1.13
CA ILE A 231 8.21 -10.93 1.22
C ILE A 231 7.55 -11.18 2.58
N TYR A 232 8.12 -10.64 3.66
CA TYR A 232 7.56 -10.74 5.00
C TYR A 232 6.16 -10.13 5.08
N ARG A 233 5.96 -8.92 4.55
CA ARG A 233 4.62 -8.30 4.50
C ARG A 233 3.65 -9.13 3.66
N ALA A 234 4.11 -9.73 2.55
CA ALA A 234 3.27 -10.61 1.73
C ALA A 234 2.88 -11.88 2.49
N ALA A 235 3.80 -12.50 3.23
CA ALA A 235 3.53 -13.73 3.99
C ALA A 235 2.38 -13.55 4.98
N TYR A 236 2.47 -12.54 5.85
CA TYR A 236 1.41 -12.28 6.84
C TYR A 236 0.17 -11.62 6.23
N GLY A 237 0.30 -10.91 5.10
CA GLY A 237 -0.84 -10.37 4.35
C GLY A 237 -1.68 -11.45 3.67
N ASP A 238 -1.10 -12.62 3.37
CA ASP A 238 -1.78 -13.77 2.78
C ASP A 238 -2.62 -14.56 3.81
N ILE A 239 -2.52 -14.23 5.11
CA ILE A 239 -3.32 -14.88 6.15
C ILE A 239 -4.73 -14.30 6.13
N THR A 240 -5.71 -15.17 5.85
CA THR A 240 -7.12 -14.80 5.85
C THR A 240 -7.58 -14.36 7.23
N ILE A 241 -8.23 -13.20 7.30
CA ILE A 241 -8.82 -12.66 8.52
C ILE A 241 -10.13 -13.40 8.84
N ASP A 242 -10.27 -13.79 10.11
CA ASP A 242 -11.46 -14.44 10.65
C ASP A 242 -12.56 -13.41 10.90
N SER A 243 -13.68 -13.54 10.20
CA SER A 243 -14.83 -12.65 10.39
C SER A 243 -15.41 -12.71 11.79
N GLN A 244 -15.23 -13.82 12.53
CA GLN A 244 -15.69 -13.95 13.91
C GLN A 244 -14.81 -13.18 14.91
N LYS A 245 -13.56 -12.90 14.55
CA LYS A 245 -12.61 -12.14 15.39
C LYS A 245 -12.64 -10.63 15.09
N ILE A 246 -13.36 -10.21 14.07
CA ILE A 246 -13.52 -8.79 13.74
C ILE A 246 -14.28 -8.11 14.87
N ASP A 247 -13.58 -7.25 15.60
CA ASP A 247 -14.14 -6.36 16.62
C ASP A 247 -14.31 -4.93 16.07
N ASP A 248 -14.98 -4.08 16.84
CA ASP A 248 -15.14 -2.66 16.52
C ASP A 248 -13.78 -1.96 16.32
N ASP A 249 -12.74 -2.43 17.00
CA ASP A 249 -11.38 -1.91 16.89
C ASP A 249 -10.79 -2.24 15.51
N TYR A 250 -10.91 -3.47 15.03
CA TYR A 250 -10.48 -3.86 13.68
C TYR A 250 -11.20 -3.08 12.59
N LEU A 251 -12.52 -2.87 12.73
CA LEU A 251 -13.29 -2.03 11.79
C LEU A 251 -12.77 -0.60 11.78
N ARG A 252 -12.39 -0.06 12.95
CA ARG A 252 -11.79 1.26 13.04
C ARG A 252 -10.43 1.32 12.36
N LEU A 253 -9.58 0.28 12.51
CA LEU A 253 -8.32 0.20 11.77
C LEU A 253 -8.56 0.25 10.26
N LYS A 254 -9.57 -0.48 9.76
CA LYS A 254 -9.93 -0.46 8.34
C LYS A 254 -10.41 0.90 7.88
N GLN A 255 -11.22 1.58 8.68
CA GLN A 255 -11.63 2.94 8.39
C GLN A 255 -10.42 3.88 8.30
N MET A 256 -9.46 3.76 9.23
CA MET A 256 -8.24 4.57 9.21
C MET A 256 -7.34 4.30 8.00
N GLU A 257 -7.24 3.04 7.55
CA GLU A 257 -6.55 2.68 6.30
C GLU A 257 -7.23 3.34 5.09
N SER A 258 -8.57 3.32 5.02
CA SER A 258 -9.33 3.97 3.95
C SER A 258 -9.19 5.49 3.97
N ASP A 259 -9.34 6.13 5.13
CA ASP A 259 -9.19 7.57 5.30
C ASP A 259 -7.81 8.05 4.79
N PHE A 260 -6.77 7.23 5.01
CA PHE A 260 -5.42 7.54 4.55
C PHE A 260 -5.25 7.35 3.05
N ALA A 261 -5.79 6.28 2.46
CA ALA A 261 -5.74 6.07 1.02
C ALA A 261 -6.48 7.18 0.27
N GLU A 262 -7.63 7.62 0.78
CA GLU A 262 -8.35 8.78 0.23
C GLU A 262 -7.47 10.03 0.27
N VAL A 263 -6.78 10.27 1.39
CA VAL A 263 -5.84 11.40 1.53
C VAL A 263 -4.70 11.36 0.52
N GLU A 264 -4.07 10.20 0.30
CA GLU A 264 -2.98 10.04 -0.68
C GLU A 264 -3.47 10.38 -2.10
N VAL A 265 -4.62 9.84 -2.51
CA VAL A 265 -5.27 10.17 -3.78
C VAL A 265 -5.54 11.67 -3.89
N ASP A 266 -6.01 12.27 -2.81
CA ASP A 266 -6.29 13.70 -2.70
C ASP A 266 -5.04 14.57 -2.85
N GLU A 267 -3.86 14.08 -2.44
CA GLU A 267 -2.58 14.75 -2.63
C GLU A 267 -2.07 14.60 -4.06
N GLU A 268 -2.19 13.41 -4.65
CA GLU A 268 -1.83 13.12 -6.03
C GLU A 268 -2.67 13.94 -7.01
N ILE A 269 -3.98 14.02 -6.80
CA ILE A 269 -4.88 14.88 -7.59
C ILE A 269 -4.39 16.32 -7.49
N LYS A 270 -4.05 16.83 -6.30
CA LYS A 270 -3.57 18.22 -6.14
C LYS A 270 -2.25 18.48 -6.86
N ALA A 271 -1.34 17.51 -6.88
CA ALA A 271 -0.08 17.64 -7.61
C ALA A 271 -0.29 17.70 -9.13
N ASN A 272 -1.29 16.97 -9.64
CA ASN A 272 -1.54 16.81 -11.08
C ASN A 272 -2.69 17.67 -11.64
N ALA A 273 -3.53 18.28 -10.79
CA ALA A 273 -4.72 19.03 -11.18
C ALA A 273 -4.45 20.32 -11.97
N ASN A 274 -3.19 20.77 -12.05
CA ASN A 274 -2.77 21.91 -12.88
C ASN A 274 -2.16 21.48 -14.23
N GLY A 275 -2.37 20.24 -14.67
CA GLY A 275 -2.03 19.78 -16.02
C GLY A 275 -2.82 20.51 -17.10
N ALA A 276 -2.21 20.70 -18.28
CA ALA A 276 -2.83 21.40 -19.40
C ALA A 276 -4.19 20.79 -19.75
N ILE A 277 -5.23 21.63 -19.77
CA ILE A 277 -6.56 21.27 -20.27
C ILE A 277 -6.36 20.80 -21.71
N ILE A 278 -6.68 19.53 -22.00
CA ILE A 278 -6.81 19.06 -23.38
C ILE A 278 -8.10 19.70 -23.90
N ASP A 279 -7.96 20.87 -24.52
CA ASP A 279 -9.02 21.52 -25.26
C ASP A 279 -9.27 20.70 -26.53
N ILE A 280 -10.16 19.72 -26.45
CA ILE A 280 -10.75 19.11 -27.63
C ILE A 280 -11.75 20.10 -28.22
N THR A 281 -11.25 21.15 -28.87
CA THR A 281 -12.09 21.99 -29.71
C THR A 281 -12.64 21.08 -30.82
N PRO A 282 -13.96 20.80 -30.86
CA PRO A 282 -14.52 19.99 -31.92
C PRO A 282 -14.24 20.72 -33.23
N THR A 283 -13.43 20.10 -34.09
CA THR A 283 -13.22 20.65 -35.43
C THR A 283 -14.54 20.46 -36.16
N ASP A 284 -15.28 21.56 -36.33
CA ASP A 284 -16.48 21.58 -37.17
C ASP A 284 -16.10 21.05 -38.56
N PRO A 285 -16.85 20.07 -39.11
CA PRO A 285 -16.59 19.57 -40.45
C PRO A 285 -16.73 20.73 -41.45
N PRO A 286 -15.84 20.82 -42.45
CA PRO A 286 -15.86 21.92 -43.41
C PRO A 286 -17.21 21.98 -44.12
N ALA A 287 -17.76 23.18 -44.17
CA ALA A 287 -19.01 23.52 -44.81
C ALA A 287 -18.92 23.27 -46.34
N ASP A 288 -19.75 22.35 -46.84
CA ASP A 288 -20.06 22.27 -48.26
C ASP A 288 -21.08 23.37 -48.61
N GLU A 289 -20.64 24.34 -49.42
CA GLU A 289 -21.51 25.30 -50.10
C GLU A 289 -22.25 24.64 -51.29
N PRO A 290 -23.39 25.20 -51.73
CA PRO A 290 -24.58 24.42 -52.07
C PRO A 290 -24.74 24.15 -53.58
N GLU A 291 -25.10 22.91 -53.93
CA GLU A 291 -25.78 22.63 -55.21
C GLU A 291 -27.30 22.59 -55.00
N ASN A 292 -27.98 23.54 -55.65
CA ASN A 292 -29.45 23.64 -55.69
C ASN A 292 -30.06 22.72 -56.78
N PRO A 293 -31.39 22.44 -56.73
CA PRO A 293 -31.96 21.11 -56.93
C PRO A 293 -32.64 20.91 -58.30
N PRO A 294 -33.26 19.73 -58.54
CA PRO A 294 -34.71 19.79 -58.79
C PRO A 294 -35.57 18.66 -58.18
N ALA A 295 -36.72 19.09 -57.66
CA ALA A 295 -38.10 18.57 -57.81
C ALA A 295 -38.49 17.11 -57.46
N SER A 296 -39.24 17.00 -56.35
CA SER A 296 -40.59 16.40 -56.19
C SER A 296 -41.00 15.20 -57.07
N ALA A 297 -41.30 14.06 -56.44
CA ALA A 297 -42.59 13.37 -56.55
C ALA A 297 -42.64 12.14 -55.61
N ALA A 298 -43.87 11.76 -55.27
CA ALA A 298 -44.28 10.88 -54.19
C ALA A 298 -44.19 9.37 -54.46
N GLU A 299 -44.62 8.64 -53.43
CA GLU A 299 -45.18 7.26 -53.41
C GLU A 299 -44.26 6.07 -53.07
N ARG A 300 -44.64 5.40 -51.96
CA ARG A 300 -44.27 4.02 -51.61
C ARG A 300 -44.96 3.07 -52.61
N PRO A 301 -44.43 1.85 -52.83
CA PRO A 301 -44.95 0.74 -52.03
C PRO A 301 -43.93 -0.33 -51.61
N VAL A 302 -44.35 -1.06 -50.58
CA VAL A 302 -43.68 -2.18 -49.89
C VAL A 302 -43.64 -3.45 -50.76
N LYS A 303 -42.53 -4.19 -50.73
CA LYS A 303 -42.51 -5.67 -50.87
C LYS A 303 -41.52 -6.31 -49.87
N LYS A 304 -42.08 -7.19 -49.03
CA LYS A 304 -41.46 -8.29 -48.25
C LYS A 304 -40.72 -9.26 -49.19
N ALA A 305 -39.85 -10.18 -48.80
CA ALA A 305 -39.04 -10.55 -47.62
C ALA A 305 -38.06 -11.64 -48.16
N ASP A 306 -36.94 -11.91 -47.48
CA ASP A 306 -36.47 -13.28 -47.17
C ASP A 306 -35.04 -13.26 -46.58
N GLY A 307 -34.89 -13.86 -45.39
CA GLY A 307 -33.59 -14.18 -44.77
C GLY A 307 -33.56 -13.94 -43.25
N PRO A 308 -33.36 -14.96 -42.39
CA PRO A 308 -33.43 -14.81 -40.93
C PRO A 308 -32.16 -14.15 -40.35
N PRO A 309 -32.28 -13.42 -39.22
CA PRO A 309 -31.12 -12.84 -38.55
C PRO A 309 -30.26 -13.93 -37.88
N LYS A 310 -28.93 -13.84 -38.07
CA LYS A 310 -27.97 -14.66 -37.32
C LYS A 310 -28.09 -14.34 -35.83
N ALA A 311 -28.22 -15.38 -35.02
CA ALA A 311 -28.12 -15.31 -33.57
C ALA A 311 -26.73 -14.82 -33.16
N ILE A 312 -26.69 -13.90 -32.20
CA ILE A 312 -25.47 -13.46 -31.52
C ILE A 312 -25.20 -14.48 -30.43
N ASP A 313 -24.07 -15.20 -30.53
CA ASP A 313 -23.59 -16.11 -29.50
C ASP A 313 -22.90 -15.27 -28.39
N PRO A 314 -23.36 -15.33 -27.12
CA PRO A 314 -22.84 -14.47 -26.06
C PRO A 314 -21.46 -14.88 -25.51
N ASP A 315 -20.80 -15.91 -26.06
CA ASP A 315 -19.56 -16.48 -25.49
C ASP A 315 -18.31 -16.40 -26.42
N ASN A 316 -18.29 -15.51 -27.42
CA ASN A 316 -17.13 -15.35 -28.31
C ASN A 316 -16.34 -14.05 -28.04
N PHE A 317 -15.38 -14.10 -27.11
CA PHE A 317 -14.49 -12.97 -26.72
C PHE A 317 -13.13 -12.98 -27.46
N VAL A 318 -13.09 -13.33 -28.74
CA VAL A 318 -11.82 -13.48 -29.47
C VAL A 318 -11.41 -12.23 -30.28
N ASP A 319 -12.31 -11.25 -30.47
CA ASP A 319 -12.04 -10.08 -31.33
C ASP A 319 -11.76 -8.77 -30.58
N ASP A 320 -11.63 -8.78 -29.25
CA ASP A 320 -11.46 -7.58 -28.41
C ASP A 320 -10.06 -7.41 -27.80
N VAL A 321 -9.02 -7.91 -28.47
CA VAL A 321 -7.61 -7.71 -28.06
C VAL A 321 -6.84 -6.93 -29.11
N PRO A 322 -6.52 -5.64 -28.90
CA PRO A 322 -5.59 -4.93 -29.77
C PRO A 322 -4.14 -5.44 -29.56
N PRO A 323 -3.33 -5.53 -30.62
CA PRO A 323 -1.99 -6.13 -30.55
C PRO A 323 -0.98 -5.25 -29.78
N ILE A 324 -0.22 -5.88 -28.90
CA ILE A 324 0.92 -5.30 -28.17
C ILE A 324 2.18 -5.38 -29.05
N ASN A 325 2.68 -4.22 -29.50
CA ASN A 325 4.09 -3.81 -29.58
C ASN A 325 4.27 -2.71 -30.63
N GLN A 326 4.62 -1.50 -30.20
CA GLN A 326 5.72 -0.77 -30.86
C GLN A 326 6.32 0.30 -29.95
N GLU A 327 7.64 0.33 -30.00
CA GLU A 327 8.59 1.24 -29.36
C GLU A 327 8.18 2.70 -29.44
N MET A 328 8.42 3.48 -28.38
CA MET A 328 8.84 4.87 -28.56
C MET A 328 9.87 5.27 -27.49
N GLN A 329 11.00 5.70 -28.03
CA GLN A 329 12.09 6.41 -27.39
C GLN A 329 11.61 7.80 -26.94
N PHE A 330 11.94 8.15 -25.69
CA PHE A 330 12.49 9.41 -25.17
C PHE A 330 11.95 9.72 -23.77
#